data_AF-A0A3P6SSE0-F1
#
_entry.id   AF-A0A3P6SSE0-F1
#
_cell.length_a   1.000
_cell.length_b   1.000
_cell.length_c   1.000
_cell.angle_alpha   90.00
_cell.angle_beta   90.00
_cell.angle_gamma   90.00
#
_symmetry.space_group_name_H-M   'P 1'
#
loop_
_entity.id
_entity.type
_entity.pdbx_description
1 polymer ?
#
loop_
_entity_poly.entity_id
_entity_poly.type
_entity_poly.pdbx_seq_one_letter_code
_entity_poly.pdbx_strand_id
1 'polypeptide(L)'
;MAFENSVCRDYITEKLWKHGYQHNVVPIVLKRSIVEQYVPPHSFIAVDDFETVGQLASYLEYLMRNTSAYREYFEWRREYKVIFLDGRNHDELERPWGFCQLCRLLWMEPRPQFTLKNFDDFWNKTCESRGALVTKILRHEKNWKNFSNEAVNNSSEFQAH
;
A
#
# COMPACT_ATOMS: atom_id res chain seq x y z
N MET A 1 -8.62 4.85 -5.59
CA MET A 1 -7.96 3.52 -5.59
C MET A 1 -6.57 3.66 -6.19
N ALA A 2 -5.57 2.97 -5.65
CA ALA A 2 -4.17 3.01 -6.07
C ALA A 2 -3.61 1.58 -6.24
N PHE A 3 -4.31 0.75 -7.00
CA PHE A 3 -3.93 -0.65 -7.21
C PHE A 3 -2.91 -0.79 -8.33
N GLU A 4 -1.84 -1.52 -8.05
CA GLU A 4 -0.88 -1.90 -9.08
C GLU A 4 -1.36 -3.10 -9.88
N ASN A 5 -0.89 -3.19 -11.12
CA ASN A 5 -1.26 -4.27 -12.04
C ASN A 5 -0.73 -5.64 -11.59
N SER A 6 0.30 -5.64 -10.75
CA SER A 6 0.96 -6.82 -10.19
C SER A 6 1.37 -6.54 -8.76
N VAL A 7 1.35 -7.56 -7.91
CA VAL A 7 1.87 -7.50 -6.54
C VAL A 7 3.31 -8.00 -6.56
N CYS A 8 4.26 -7.08 -6.68
CA CYS A 8 5.68 -7.38 -6.70
C CYS A 8 6.42 -6.50 -5.72
N ARG A 9 7.51 -7.02 -5.14
CA ARG A 9 8.40 -6.23 -4.30
C ARG A 9 8.88 -5.00 -5.07
N ASP A 10 8.85 -3.85 -4.42
CA ASP A 10 9.36 -2.57 -4.92
C ASP A 10 8.65 -2.03 -6.19
N TYR A 11 7.58 -2.68 -6.66
CA TYR A 11 6.76 -2.20 -7.78
C TYR A 11 5.68 -1.23 -7.29
N ILE A 12 6.07 0.04 -7.13
CA ILE A 12 5.19 1.15 -6.77
C ILE A 12 5.29 2.22 -7.84
N THR A 13 4.16 2.61 -8.42
CA THR A 13 4.10 3.53 -9.57
C THR A 13 3.41 4.85 -9.21
N GLU A 14 3.09 5.66 -10.21
CA GLU A 14 2.37 6.91 -10.08
C GLU A 14 1.03 6.79 -9.36
N LYS A 15 0.42 5.61 -9.28
CA LYS A 15 -0.90 5.43 -8.69
C LYS A 15 -0.92 5.79 -7.21
N LEU A 16 0.11 5.41 -6.46
CA LEU A 16 0.25 5.79 -5.06
C LEU A 16 0.49 7.30 -4.93
N TRP A 17 1.50 7.79 -5.67
CA TRP A 17 2.01 9.14 -5.50
C TRP A 17 1.11 10.21 -6.12
N LYS A 18 0.82 10.09 -7.42
CA LYS A 18 0.02 11.05 -8.19
C LYS A 18 -1.47 10.88 -7.91
N HIS A 19 -2.01 9.66 -7.99
CA HIS A 19 -3.46 9.50 -7.81
C HIS A 19 -3.91 9.59 -6.34
N GLY A 20 -3.08 9.13 -5.39
CA GLY A 20 -3.34 9.27 -3.96
C GLY A 20 -2.88 10.62 -3.42
N TYR A 21 -1.57 10.71 -3.13
CA TYR A 21 -1.05 11.82 -2.32
C TYR A 21 -1.14 13.19 -3.00
N GLN A 22 -0.92 13.30 -4.30
CA GLN A 22 -0.99 14.59 -5.01
C GLN A 22 -2.41 15.18 -5.00
N HIS A 23 -3.44 14.33 -5.04
CA HIS A 23 -4.84 14.76 -5.05
C HIS A 23 -5.47 14.83 -3.66
N ASN A 24 -4.68 14.74 -2.58
CA ASN A 24 -5.16 14.76 -1.19
C ASN A 24 -6.21 13.66 -0.90
N VAL A 25 -6.01 12.48 -1.46
CA VAL A 25 -6.85 11.30 -1.22
C VAL A 25 -6.03 10.25 -0.49
N VAL A 26 -6.66 9.50 0.43
CA VAL A 26 -6.04 8.34 1.07
C VAL A 26 -5.93 7.21 0.03
N PRO A 27 -4.71 6.80 -0.38
CA PRO A 27 -4.56 5.72 -1.33
C PRO A 27 -4.96 4.38 -0.71
N ILE A 28 -5.65 3.56 -1.51
CA ILE A 28 -5.98 2.18 -1.17
C ILE A 28 -5.15 1.28 -2.09
N VAL A 29 -4.30 0.44 -1.51
CA VAL A 29 -3.32 -0.41 -2.21
C VAL A 29 -3.65 -1.89 -2.00
N LEU A 30 -3.09 -2.77 -2.83
CA LEU A 30 -3.38 -4.21 -2.73
C LEU A 30 -2.69 -4.88 -1.55
N LYS A 31 -1.43 -4.54 -1.27
CA LYS A 31 -0.60 -5.24 -0.29
C LYS A 31 0.23 -4.30 0.56
N ARG A 32 0.09 -4.38 1.89
CA ARG A 32 0.78 -3.52 2.86
C ARG A 32 2.31 -3.63 2.76
N SER A 33 2.81 -4.86 2.73
CA SER A 33 4.25 -5.14 2.75
C SER A 33 5.03 -4.59 1.56
N ILE A 34 4.34 -4.24 0.47
CA ILE A 34 4.96 -3.62 -0.70
C ILE A 34 5.23 -2.13 -0.44
N VAL A 35 4.32 -1.46 0.27
CA VAL A 35 4.26 0.01 0.35
C VAL A 35 4.79 0.54 1.68
N GLU A 36 4.61 -0.17 2.79
CA GLU A 36 4.83 0.34 4.15
C GLU A 36 6.25 0.83 4.43
N GLN A 37 7.26 0.27 3.76
CA GLN A 37 8.66 0.69 3.92
C GLN A 37 9.00 2.01 3.23
N TYR A 38 8.12 2.52 2.34
CA TYR A 38 8.38 3.67 1.48
C TYR A 38 7.61 4.93 1.85
N VAL A 39 6.63 4.82 2.75
CA VAL A 39 5.72 5.90 3.09
C VAL A 39 5.56 6.00 4.60
N PRO A 40 5.17 7.18 5.14
CA PRO A 40 4.87 7.31 6.56
C PRO A 40 3.83 6.29 7.03
N PRO A 41 3.91 5.83 8.29
CA PRO A 41 2.87 4.99 8.86
C PRO A 41 1.52 5.73 8.82
N HIS A 42 0.44 4.97 8.69
CA HIS A 42 -0.93 5.51 8.68
C HIS A 42 -1.21 6.53 7.55
N SER A 43 -0.52 6.42 6.40
CA SER A 43 -0.77 7.28 5.22
C SER A 43 -1.63 6.61 4.13
N PHE A 44 -1.94 5.33 4.26
CA PHE A 44 -2.64 4.53 3.25
C PHE A 44 -3.41 3.35 3.87
N ILE A 45 -4.31 2.77 3.08
CA ILE A 45 -5.08 1.57 3.45
C ILE A 45 -4.64 0.42 2.55
N ALA A 46 -4.36 -0.76 3.11
CA ALA A 46 -4.07 -1.94 2.33
C ALA A 46 -5.26 -2.90 2.34
N VAL A 47 -5.58 -3.50 1.20
CA VAL A 47 -6.68 -4.46 1.08
C VAL A 47 -6.40 -5.72 1.90
N ASP A 48 -5.14 -6.15 1.97
CA ASP A 48 -4.73 -7.36 2.69
C ASP A 48 -4.66 -7.21 4.21
N ASP A 49 -4.96 -6.01 4.74
CA ASP A 49 -5.19 -5.81 6.18
C ASP A 49 -6.52 -6.39 6.66
N PHE A 50 -7.44 -6.67 5.72
CA PHE A 50 -8.79 -7.15 5.99
C PHE A 50 -8.92 -8.61 5.56
N GLU A 51 -9.67 -9.41 6.34
CA GLU A 51 -9.89 -10.82 6.01
C GLU A 51 -10.84 -10.98 4.82
N THR A 52 -11.75 -10.02 4.63
CA THR A 52 -12.79 -10.05 3.58
C THR A 52 -12.95 -8.67 2.92
N VAL A 53 -13.46 -8.63 1.69
CA VAL A 53 -13.78 -7.37 1.02
C VAL A 53 -14.91 -6.63 1.76
N GLY A 54 -15.80 -7.38 2.40
CA GLY A 54 -16.86 -6.83 3.25
C GLY A 54 -16.32 -6.02 4.43
N GLN A 55 -15.30 -6.51 5.13
CA GLN A 55 -14.65 -5.77 6.22
C GLN A 55 -14.01 -4.48 5.73
N LEU A 56 -13.32 -4.51 4.57
CA LEU A 56 -12.78 -3.31 3.94
C LEU A 56 -13.92 -2.33 3.61
N ALA A 57 -15.01 -2.79 3.01
CA ALA A 57 -16.15 -1.94 2.67
C ALA A 57 -16.75 -1.28 3.92
N SER A 58 -16.99 -2.04 4.99
CA SER A 58 -17.48 -1.51 6.27
C SER A 58 -16.52 -0.50 6.89
N TYR A 59 -15.21 -0.73 6.77
CA TYR A 59 -14.20 0.23 7.25
C TYR A 59 -14.23 1.54 6.44
N LEU A 60 -14.36 1.45 5.11
CA LEU A 60 -14.50 2.63 4.26
C LEU A 60 -15.80 3.41 4.57
N GLU A 61 -16.92 2.70 4.80
CA GLU A 61 -18.17 3.34 5.24
C GLU A 61 -18.03 4.06 6.59
N TYR A 62 -17.30 3.46 7.53
CA TYR A 62 -16.96 4.09 8.80
C TYR A 62 -16.18 5.40 8.58
N LEU A 63 -15.14 5.38 7.73
CA LEU A 63 -14.35 6.59 7.43
C LEU A 63 -15.18 7.67 6.73
N MET A 64 -16.12 7.27 5.86
CA MET A 64 -17.05 8.22 5.20
C MET A 64 -17.97 8.92 6.20
N ARG A 65 -18.34 8.25 7.30
CA ARG A 65 -19.23 8.79 8.34
C ARG A 65 -18.47 9.47 9.48
N ASN A 66 -17.18 9.17 9.66
CA ASN A 66 -16.35 9.72 10.73
C ASN A 66 -15.22 10.58 10.15
N THR A 67 -15.47 11.88 10.03
CA THR A 67 -14.51 12.84 9.50
C THR A 67 -13.22 12.92 10.33
N SER A 68 -13.29 12.71 11.65
CA SER A 68 -12.10 12.74 12.50
C SER A 68 -11.17 11.58 12.18
N ALA A 69 -11.71 10.35 12.11
CA ALA A 69 -10.95 9.17 11.73
C ALA A 69 -10.37 9.26 10.31
N TYR A 70 -11.12 9.80 9.35
CA TYR A 70 -10.59 10.04 8.01
C TYR A 70 -9.46 11.08 8.00
N ARG A 71 -9.54 12.11 8.86
CA ARG A 71 -8.50 13.15 8.95
C ARG A 71 -7.19 12.62 9.53
N GLU A 72 -7.23 11.61 10.40
CA GLU A 72 -6.03 10.99 10.98
C GLU A 72 -5.07 10.46 9.90
N TYR A 73 -5.60 9.98 8.77
CA TYR A 73 -4.80 9.55 7.60
C TYR A 73 -3.99 10.65 6.92
N PHE A 74 -4.16 11.91 7.31
CA PHE A 74 -3.42 13.06 6.78
C PHE A 74 -2.43 13.64 7.79
N GLU A 75 -2.37 13.15 9.02
CA GLU A 75 -1.54 13.68 10.10
C GLU A 75 -0.04 13.58 9.78
N TRP A 76 0.37 12.56 9.04
CA TRP A 76 1.76 12.41 8.57
C TRP A 76 2.25 13.63 7.77
N ARG A 77 1.35 14.42 7.17
CA ARG A 77 1.73 15.62 6.40
C ARG A 77 2.31 16.75 7.25
N ARG A 78 2.22 16.65 8.58
CA ARG A 78 2.88 17.59 9.50
C ARG A 78 4.40 17.43 9.47
N GLU A 79 4.88 16.20 9.35
CA GLU A 79 6.30 15.85 9.43
C GLU A 79 6.90 15.48 8.06
N TYR A 80 6.08 15.08 7.09
CA TYR A 80 6.53 14.63 5.79
C TYR A 80 5.84 15.37 4.64
N LYS A 81 6.56 15.51 3.52
CA LYS A 81 6.06 16.10 2.27
C LYS A 81 6.31 15.14 1.11
N VAL A 82 5.33 15.02 0.21
CA VAL A 82 5.54 14.30 -1.05
C VAL A 82 6.24 15.23 -2.03
N ILE A 83 7.36 14.78 -2.58
CA ILE A 83 8.14 15.51 -3.56
C ILE A 83 7.99 14.81 -4.91
N PHE A 84 7.58 15.56 -5.93
CA PHE A 84 7.47 15.07 -7.30
C PHE A 84 8.68 15.57 -8.08
N LEU A 85 9.56 14.65 -8.44
CA LEU A 85 10.75 14.93 -9.23
C LEU A 85 10.35 15.01 -10.71
N ASP A 86 9.84 16.16 -11.14
CA ASP A 86 9.48 16.40 -12.55
C ASP A 86 10.48 17.31 -13.29
N GLY A 87 11.51 17.78 -12.56
CA GLY A 87 12.59 18.61 -13.09
C GLY A 87 12.14 20.03 -13.44
N ARG A 88 10.91 20.42 -13.10
CA ARG A 88 10.41 21.79 -13.30
C ARG A 88 10.70 22.68 -12.10
N ASN A 89 10.91 22.11 -10.92
CA ASN A 89 11.06 22.84 -9.66
C ASN A 89 12.27 22.36 -8.85
N HIS A 90 13.44 22.93 -9.15
CA HIS A 90 14.69 22.65 -8.42
C HIS A 90 14.75 23.34 -7.05
N ASP A 91 13.83 23.01 -6.15
CA ASP A 91 13.88 23.43 -4.75
C ASP A 91 14.95 22.65 -3.96
N GLU A 92 15.19 23.03 -2.71
CA GLU A 92 16.22 22.40 -1.87
C GLU A 92 16.03 20.89 -1.68
N LEU A 93 14.80 20.39 -1.83
CA LEU A 93 14.46 18.97 -1.72
C LEU A 93 14.61 18.22 -3.05
N GLU A 94 14.57 18.90 -4.20
CA GLU A 94 14.87 18.36 -5.53
C GLU A 94 16.37 18.35 -5.84
N ARG A 95 17.15 19.31 -5.34
CA ARG A 95 18.62 19.38 -5.52
C ARG A 95 19.38 18.07 -5.19
N PRO A 96 18.97 17.23 -4.23
CA PRO A 96 19.57 15.93 -3.96
C PRO A 96 19.16 14.82 -4.92
N TRP A 97 18.22 15.03 -5.85
CA TRP A 97 17.62 13.98 -6.69
C TRP A 97 17.58 14.40 -8.16
N GLY A 98 18.51 13.88 -8.98
CA GLY A 98 18.67 14.26 -10.40
C GLY A 98 20.12 14.23 -10.85
N PHE A 99 20.47 15.00 -11.88
CA PHE A 99 21.87 15.10 -12.35
C PHE A 99 22.83 15.55 -11.25
N CYS A 100 22.40 16.41 -10.33
CA CYS A 100 23.22 16.81 -9.18
C CYS A 100 23.49 15.64 -8.21
N GLN A 101 22.52 14.74 -8.00
CA GLN A 101 22.73 13.50 -7.22
C GLN A 101 23.74 12.59 -7.91
N LEU A 102 23.59 12.41 -9.21
CA LEU A 102 24.52 11.61 -10.01
C LEU A 102 25.93 12.18 -9.91
N CYS A 103 26.09 13.50 -10.11
CA CYS A 103 27.37 14.18 -9.91
C CYS A 103 27.91 13.93 -8.51
N ARG A 104 27.10 14.13 -7.46
CA ARG A 104 27.50 13.86 -6.07
C ARG A 104 28.00 12.43 -5.91
N LEU A 105 27.24 11.42 -6.33
CA LEU A 105 27.59 10.00 -6.22
C LEU A 105 28.90 9.66 -6.95
N LEU A 106 29.13 10.25 -8.13
CA LEU A 106 30.35 10.04 -8.92
C LEU A 106 31.61 10.59 -8.22
N TRP A 107 31.45 11.67 -7.45
CA TRP A 107 32.52 12.36 -6.73
C TRP A 107 32.71 11.91 -5.26
N MET A 108 31.92 10.96 -4.73
CA MET A 108 32.12 10.44 -3.38
C MET A 108 33.33 9.48 -3.32
N GLU A 109 34.09 9.56 -2.21
CA GLU A 109 35.18 8.63 -1.89
C GLU A 109 34.95 7.93 -0.54
N PRO A 110 34.87 6.58 -0.50
CA PRO A 110 34.86 5.68 -1.66
C PRO A 110 33.53 5.77 -2.44
N ARG A 111 33.60 5.54 -3.75
CA ARG A 111 32.40 5.52 -4.59
C ARG A 111 31.53 4.32 -4.22
N PRO A 112 30.23 4.50 -3.95
CA PRO A 112 29.33 3.38 -3.70
C PRO A 112 29.15 2.57 -4.98
N GLN A 113 29.28 1.25 -4.86
CA GLN A 113 28.95 0.31 -5.94
C GLN A 113 27.65 -0.41 -5.59
N PHE A 114 26.67 -0.31 -6.48
CA PHE A 114 25.42 -1.08 -6.40
C PHE A 114 25.43 -2.13 -7.50
N THR A 115 25.65 -3.39 -7.12
CA THR A 115 25.68 -4.50 -8.06
C THR A 115 24.47 -5.39 -7.82
N LEU A 116 23.57 -5.43 -8.81
CA LEU A 116 22.51 -6.44 -8.86
C LEU A 116 23.12 -7.75 -9.34
N LYS A 117 23.36 -8.68 -8.40
CA LYS A 117 23.99 -9.97 -8.71
C LYS A 117 23.15 -10.82 -9.67
N ASN A 118 21.84 -10.80 -9.48
CA ASN A 118 20.89 -11.56 -10.28
C ASN A 118 19.60 -10.75 -10.44
N PHE A 119 19.26 -10.42 -11.68
CA PHE A 119 18.06 -9.66 -12.00
C PHE A 119 16.78 -10.46 -11.76
N ASP A 120 16.77 -11.77 -12.04
CA ASP A 120 15.61 -12.62 -11.79
C ASP A 120 15.29 -12.73 -10.31
N ASP A 121 16.30 -12.87 -9.45
CA ASP A 121 16.09 -12.90 -8.00
C ASP A 121 15.65 -11.54 -7.46
N PHE A 122 16.20 -10.46 -8.02
CA PHE A 122 15.88 -9.10 -7.60
C PHE A 122 14.47 -8.67 -8.02
N TRP A 123 14.03 -9.02 -9.24
CA TRP A 123 12.80 -8.53 -9.82
C TRP A 123 11.77 -9.64 -10.06
N ASN A 124 12.10 -10.60 -10.92
CA ASN A 124 11.14 -11.54 -11.49
C ASN A 124 10.52 -12.49 -10.44
N LYS A 125 11.32 -12.99 -9.50
CA LYS A 125 10.88 -13.92 -8.45
C LYS A 125 10.17 -13.26 -7.27
N THR A 126 10.07 -11.93 -7.25
CA THR A 126 9.45 -11.20 -6.14
C THR A 126 7.95 -10.97 -6.33
N CYS A 127 7.44 -11.27 -7.53
CA CYS A 127 6.04 -11.10 -7.89
C CYS A 127 5.20 -12.29 -7.40
N GLU A 128 4.05 -11.99 -6.81
CA GLU A 128 3.03 -13.00 -6.59
C GLU A 128 2.47 -13.52 -7.92
N SER A 129 2.00 -14.76 -7.93
CA SER A 129 1.30 -15.29 -9.08
C SER A 129 0.01 -14.53 -9.34
N ARG A 130 -0.34 -14.39 -10.61
CA ARG A 130 -1.53 -13.64 -11.03
C ARG A 130 -2.78 -14.19 -10.35
N GLY A 131 -3.48 -13.32 -9.63
CA GLY A 131 -4.72 -13.67 -8.93
C GLY A 131 -4.52 -14.32 -7.54
N ALA A 132 -3.28 -14.57 -7.09
CA ALA A 132 -3.03 -15.20 -5.78
C ALA A 132 -3.72 -14.47 -4.63
N LEU A 133 -3.54 -13.15 -4.55
CA LEU A 133 -4.19 -12.32 -3.54
C LEU A 133 -5.71 -12.41 -3.60
N VAL A 134 -6.29 -12.31 -4.80
CA VAL A 134 -7.75 -12.37 -4.99
C VAL A 134 -8.29 -13.75 -4.58
N THR A 135 -7.63 -14.83 -5.00
CA THR A 135 -8.01 -16.19 -4.61
C THR A 135 -7.92 -16.39 -3.10
N LYS A 136 -6.90 -15.83 -2.45
CA LYS A 136 -6.77 -15.83 -0.98
C LYS A 136 -7.97 -15.14 -0.34
N ILE A 137 -8.27 -13.90 -0.74
CA ILE A 137 -9.40 -13.12 -0.19
C ILE A 137 -10.73 -13.87 -0.39
N LEU A 138 -11.00 -14.37 -1.59
CA LEU A 138 -12.24 -15.13 -1.87
C LEU A 138 -12.36 -16.41 -1.05
N ARG A 139 -11.23 -17.08 -0.74
CA ARG A 139 -11.22 -18.24 0.16
C ARG A 139 -11.58 -17.84 1.58
N HIS A 140 -10.99 -16.74 2.09
CA HIS A 140 -11.35 -16.22 3.40
C HIS A 140 -12.83 -15.81 3.47
N GLU A 141 -13.38 -15.20 2.42
CA GLU A 141 -14.81 -14.88 2.36
C GLU A 141 -15.71 -16.11 2.41
N LYS A 142 -15.37 -17.18 1.70
CA LYS A 142 -16.12 -18.45 1.76
C LYS A 142 -16.07 -19.04 3.16
N ASN A 143 -14.89 -19.09 3.76
CA ASN A 143 -14.70 -19.60 5.11
C ASN A 143 -15.48 -18.77 6.14
N TRP A 144 -15.45 -17.44 6.03
CA TRP A 144 -16.19 -16.53 6.89
C TRP A 144 -17.71 -16.74 6.78
N LYS A 145 -18.23 -16.91 5.55
CA LYS A 145 -19.65 -17.22 5.33
C LYS A 145 -20.06 -18.57 5.93
N ASN A 146 -19.23 -19.60 5.78
CA ASN A 146 -19.50 -20.91 6.36
C ASN A 146 -19.52 -20.83 7.90
N PHE A 147 -18.52 -20.19 8.51
CA PHE A 147 -18.46 -19.98 9.96
C PHE A 147 -19.68 -19.20 10.47
N SER A 148 -20.07 -18.13 9.77
CA SER A 148 -21.24 -17.32 10.13
C SER A 148 -22.53 -18.15 10.11
N ASN A 149 -22.70 -19.01 9.11
CA ASN A 149 -23.87 -19.88 8.99
C ASN A 149 -23.88 -20.97 10.09
N GLU A 150 -22.73 -21.57 10.41
CA GLU A 150 -22.62 -22.53 11.52
C GLU A 150 -22.90 -21.89 12.88
N ALA A 151 -22.39 -20.68 13.12
CA ALA A 151 -22.65 -19.94 14.36
C ALA A 151 -24.14 -19.61 14.53
N VAL A 152 -24.83 -19.21 13.44
CA VAL A 152 -26.28 -18.97 13.46
C VAL A 152 -27.03 -20.27 13.76
N ASN A 153 -26.69 -21.38 13.10
CA ASN A 153 -27.36 -22.67 13.31
C ASN A 153 -27.17 -23.20 14.76
N ASN A 154 -25.96 -23.07 15.31
CA ASN A 154 -25.68 -23.50 16.69
C ASN A 154 -26.35 -22.59 17.73
N SER A 155 -26.55 -21.30 17.42
CA SER A 155 -27.30 -20.38 18.30
C SER A 155 -28.80 -20.64 18.31
N SER A 156 -29.37 -21.16 17.21
CA SER A 156 -30.78 -21.57 17.15
C SER A 156 -31.09 -22.87 17.89
N GLU A 157 -30.11 -23.76 18.07
CA GLU A 157 -30.28 -24.98 18.88
C GLU A 157 -30.30 -24.68 20.39
N PHE A 158 -29.64 -23.62 20.85
CA PHE A 158 -29.63 -23.22 22.27
C PHE A 158 -30.88 -22.48 22.75
N GLN A 159 -31.79 -22.08 21.85
CA GLN A 159 -33.07 -21.43 22.18
C GLN A 159 -34.25 -22.43 22.24
N ALA A 160 -34.01 -23.72 22.10
CA ALA A 160 -35.03 -24.78 22.07
C ALA A 160 -35.14 -25.61 23.39
N HIS A 161 -34.53 -25.14 24.50
CA HIS A 161 -34.61 -25.79 25.81
C HIS A 161 -35.13 -24.85 26.91
#